data_AF-A0A7V7E5R5-F1
#
_entry.id   AF-A0A7V7E5R5-F1
#
_cell.length_a   1.000
_cell.length_b   1.000
_cell.length_c   1.000
_cell.angle_alpha   90.00
_cell.angle_beta   90.00
_cell.angle_gamma   90.00
#
_symmetry.space_group_name_H-M   'P 1'
#
loop_
_entity.id
_entity.type
_entity.pdbx_description
1 polymer ?
#
loop_
_entity_poly.entity_id
_entity_poly.type
_entity_poly.pdbx_seq_one_letter_code
_entity_poly.pdbx_strand_id
1 'polypeptide(L)' 'MTTLTFAERRGRIEAYFDRTALEAWRQLTSDAPVSRIRATVRAGRERMRSELLAWLPDDLGGLRLLDAGCGTGALSFEA' A
#
# COMPACT_ATOMS: atom_id res chain seq x y z
N MET A 1 -19.79 5.96 16.40
CA MET A 1 -20.70 4.94 15.81
C MET A 1 -20.32 4.74 14.35
N THR A 2 -19.97 3.52 13.94
CA THR A 2 -19.82 3.17 12.53
C THR A 2 -21.20 3.10 11.88
N THR A 3 -21.38 3.77 10.74
CA THR A 3 -22.63 3.66 9.96
C THR A 3 -22.69 2.30 9.27
N LEU A 4 -23.90 1.81 8.98
CA LEU A 4 -24.10 0.55 8.24
C LEU A 4 -23.34 0.58 6.90
N THR A 5 -23.40 1.72 6.19
CA THR A 5 -22.70 1.93 4.91
C THR A 5 -21.17 1.83 5.03
N PHE A 6 -20.59 2.37 6.11
CA PHE A 6 -19.16 2.27 6.36
C PHE A 6 -18.75 0.83 6.68
N ALA A 7 -19.49 0.16 7.56
CA ALA A 7 -19.21 -1.23 7.94
C ALA A 7 -19.26 -2.17 6.73
N GLU A 8 -20.28 -2.01 5.87
CA GLU A 8 -20.41 -2.77 4.62
C GLU A 8 -19.24 -2.49 3.67
N ARG A 9 -18.86 -1.21 3.48
CA ARG A 9 -17.75 -0.86 2.59
C ARG A 9 -16.42 -1.41 3.09
N ARG A 10 -16.17 -1.31 4.40
CA ARG A 10 -14.98 -1.87 5.05
C ARG A 10 -14.90 -3.37 4.81
N GLY A 11 -15.99 -4.10 5.05
CA GLY A 11 -16.03 -5.55 4.84
C GLY A 11 -15.78 -5.96 3.38
N ARG A 12 -16.28 -5.18 2.41
CA ARG A 12 -16.00 -5.44 0.97
C ARG A 12 -14.53 -5.23 0.62
N ILE A 13 -13.91 -4.20 1.16
CA ILE A 13 -12.48 -3.92 0.96
C ILE A 13 -11.64 -5.04 1.58
N GLU A 14 -11.90 -5.39 2.83
CA GLU A 14 -11.24 -6.49 3.53
C GLU A 14 -11.33 -7.80 2.74
N ALA A 15 -12.54 -8.21 2.34
CA ALA A 15 -12.72 -9.43 1.55
C ALA A 15 -11.99 -9.40 0.20
N TYR A 16 -11.92 -8.25 -0.46
CA TYR A 16 -11.21 -8.10 -1.72
C TYR A 16 -9.71 -8.33 -1.55
N PHE A 17 -9.09 -7.68 -0.56
CA PHE A 17 -7.64 -7.79 -0.34
C PHE A 17 -7.23 -9.14 0.25
N ASP A 18 -8.03 -9.74 1.13
CA ASP A 18 -7.68 -11.01 1.79
C ASP A 18 -7.91 -12.25 0.93
N ARG A 19 -8.90 -12.23 0.04
CA ARG A 19 -9.33 -13.45 -0.67
C ARG A 19 -9.09 -13.35 -2.17
N THR A 20 -9.64 -12.33 -2.80
CA THR A 20 -9.76 -12.30 -4.27
C THR A 20 -8.52 -11.71 -4.93
N ALA A 21 -7.94 -10.69 -4.31
CA ALA A 21 -6.86 -9.91 -4.93
C ALA A 21 -5.48 -10.34 -4.45
N LEU A 22 -5.37 -11.25 -3.48
CA LEU A 22 -4.12 -11.58 -2.80
C LEU A 22 -2.98 -11.91 -3.77
N GLU A 23 -3.20 -12.86 -4.69
CA GLU A 23 -2.18 -13.28 -5.65
C GLU A 23 -1.79 -12.14 -6.62
N ALA A 24 -2.78 -11.44 -7.13
CA ALA A 24 -2.56 -10.29 -8.02
C ALA A 24 -1.80 -9.15 -7.33
N TRP A 25 -2.08 -8.91 -6.05
CA TRP A 25 -1.38 -7.92 -5.24
C TRP A 25 0.04 -8.35 -4.92
N ARG A 26 0.25 -9.61 -4.51
CA ARG A 26 1.59 -10.17 -4.26
C ARG A 26 2.48 -10.07 -5.49
N GLN A 27 1.94 -10.40 -6.66
CA GLN A 27 2.68 -10.21 -7.91
C GLN A 27 2.96 -8.73 -8.19
N LEU A 28 1.99 -7.84 -7.96
CA LEU A 28 2.17 -6.41 -8.20
C LEU A 28 3.24 -5.78 -7.29
N THR A 29 3.39 -6.25 -6.05
CA THR A 29 4.34 -5.76 -5.04
C THR A 29 5.65 -6.56 -4.97
N SER A 30 5.91 -7.46 -5.92
CA SER A 30 7.15 -8.23 -6.02
C SER A 30 7.77 -8.08 -7.42
N ASP A 31 8.89 -8.74 -7.67
CA ASP A 31 9.55 -8.75 -8.98
C ASP A 31 8.91 -9.71 -10.00
N ALA A 32 7.81 -10.37 -9.64
CA ALA A 32 7.09 -11.26 -10.54
C ALA A 32 6.66 -10.51 -11.82
N PRO A 33 6.67 -11.20 -12.99
CA PRO A 33 6.22 -10.60 -14.24
C PRO A 33 4.73 -10.26 -14.15
N VAL A 34 4.38 -9.08 -14.67
CA VAL A 34 3.00 -8.59 -14.69
C VAL A 34 2.65 -8.02 -16.07
N SER A 35 1.37 -7.82 -16.33
CA SER A 35 0.92 -7.19 -17.58
C SER A 35 1.49 -5.77 -17.74
N ARG A 36 1.54 -5.27 -18.98
CA ARG A 36 2.04 -3.93 -19.30
C ARG A 36 1.42 -2.83 -18.44
N ILE A 37 0.10 -2.86 -18.26
CA ILE A 37 -0.63 -1.87 -17.44
C ILE A 37 -0.17 -1.97 -15.98
N ARG A 38 -0.04 -3.18 -15.44
CA ARG A 38 0.43 -3.40 -14.06
C ARG A 38 1.88 -2.99 -13.85
N ALA A 39 2.74 -3.14 -14.86
CA ALA A 39 4.11 -2.62 -14.80
C ALA A 39 4.12 -1.09 -14.66
N THR A 40 3.28 -0.38 -15.43
CA THR A 40 3.10 1.07 -15.27
C THR A 40 2.58 1.45 -13.88
N VAL A 41 1.61 0.68 -13.35
CA VAL A 41 1.11 0.88 -11.98
C VAL A 41 2.23 0.67 -10.96
N ARG A 42 3.05 -0.38 -11.09
CA ARG A 42 4.18 -0.65 -10.20
C ARG A 42 5.18 0.52 -10.22
N ALA A 43 5.57 0.99 -11.40
CA ALA A 43 6.46 2.14 -11.54
C ALA A 43 5.86 3.42 -10.94
N GLY A 44 4.55 3.63 -11.09
CA GLY A 44 3.85 4.75 -10.44
C GLY A 44 3.86 4.67 -8.91
N ARG A 45 3.65 3.48 -8.34
CA ARG A 45 3.72 3.26 -6.89
C ARG A 45 5.13 3.48 -6.34
N GLU A 46 6.14 3.05 -7.08
CA GLU A 46 7.54 3.29 -6.74
C GLU A 46 7.85 4.78 -6.66
N ARG A 47 7.52 5.55 -7.70
CA ARG A 47 7.72 7.00 -7.69
C ARG A 47 6.99 7.69 -6.54
N MET A 48 5.73 7.32 -6.30
CA MET A 48 4.95 7.87 -5.19
C MET A 48 5.60 7.57 -3.84
N ARG A 49 6.12 6.37 -3.65
CA ARG A 49 6.83 5.99 -2.42
C ARG A 49 8.11 6.81 -2.25
N SER A 50 8.91 6.96 -3.31
CA SER A 50 10.12 7.81 -3.26
C SER A 50 9.79 9.28 -2.95
N GLU A 51 8.71 9.82 -3.52
CA GLU A 51 8.25 11.19 -3.25
C GLU A 51 7.82 11.35 -1.78
N LEU A 52 7.07 10.40 -1.24
CA LEU A 52 6.66 10.40 0.17
C LEU A 52 7.86 10.32 1.12
N LEU A 53 8.83 9.44 0.82
CA LEU A 53 10.06 9.32 1.62
C LEU A 53 10.88 10.61 1.56
N ALA A 54 10.96 11.25 0.40
CA ALA A 54 11.67 12.52 0.23
C ALA A 54 11.03 13.71 0.98
N TRP A 55 9.78 13.57 1.46
CA TRP A 55 9.15 14.57 2.33
C TRP A 55 9.46 14.35 3.82
N LEU A 56 9.90 13.15 4.19
CA LEU A 56 10.33 12.85 5.55
C LEU A 56 11.74 13.41 5.78
N PRO A 57 12.09 13.79 7.03
CA PRO A 57 13.46 14.11 7.35
C PRO A 57 14.33 12.84 7.29
N ASP A 58 15.63 13.02 7.01
CA ASP A 58 16.59 11.91 6.95
C ASP A 58 16.74 11.18 8.31
N ASP A 59 16.38 11.84 9.41
CA ASP A 59 16.37 11.28 10.76
C ASP A 59 14.98 11.40 11.40
N LEU A 60 14.36 10.25 11.67
CA LEU A 60 13.08 10.13 12.38
C LEU A 60 13.25 9.95 13.89
N GLY A 61 14.46 10.11 14.43
CA GLY A 61 14.75 10.01 15.87
C GLY A 61 13.80 10.85 16.72
N GLY A 62 13.08 10.18 17.64
CA GLY A 62 12.12 10.84 18.53
C GLY A 62 10.77 11.19 17.89
N LEU A 63 10.57 10.89 16.60
CA LEU A 63 9.30 11.06 15.91
C LEU A 63 8.47 9.77 15.93
N ARG A 64 7.19 9.89 15.56
CA ARG A 64 6.27 8.77 15.41
C ARG A 64 5.58 8.88 14.06
N LEU A 65 5.72 7.84 13.23
CA LEU A 65 5.05 7.74 11.93
C LEU A 65 3.87 6.78 12.00
N LEU A 66 2.76 7.14 11.35
CA LEU A 66 1.60 6.27 11.17
C LEU A 66 1.40 5.99 9.67
N ASP A 67 1.68 4.77 9.25
CA ASP A 67 1.38 4.28 7.90
C ASP A 67 0.06 3.49 7.92
N ALA A 68 -1.06 4.22 7.79
CA ALA A 68 -2.40 3.64 7.87
C ALA A 68 -2.81 3.01 6.53
N GLY A 69 -2.96 1.68 6.52
CA GLY A 69 -3.21 0.93 5.28
C GLY A 69 -1.92 0.63 4.52
N CYS A 70 -0.84 0.35 5.26
CA CYS A 70 0.52 0.12 4.74
C CYS A 70 0.66 -1.01 3.70
N GLY A 71 -0.38 -1.84 3.51
CA GLY A 71 -0.36 -2.96 2.58
C GLY A 71 0.74 -3.95 2.96
N THR A 72 1.75 -4.10 2.11
CA THR A 72 2.92 -4.94 2.40
C THR A 72 3.96 -4.27 3.29
N GLY A 73 3.75 -3.02 3.70
CA GLY A 73 4.67 -2.26 4.56
C GLY A 73 5.83 -1.59 3.84
N ALA A 74 5.83 -1.51 2.50
CA ALA A 74 6.99 -1.04 1.73
C ALA A 74 7.48 0.37 2.14
N LEU A 75 6.56 1.30 2.43
CA LEU A 75 6.93 2.62 2.96
C LEU A 75 7.40 2.51 4.41
N SER A 76 6.64 1.81 5.26
CA SER A 76 6.98 1.59 6.67
C SER A 76 8.35 0.96 6.92
N PHE A 77 8.89 0.17 5.99
CA PHE A 77 10.22 -0.45 6.12
C PHE A 77 11.36 0.48 5.74
N GLU A 78 11.10 1.50 4.92
CA GLU A 78 12.12 2.41 4.40
C GLU A 78 12.15 3.76 5.11
N ALA A 79 11.02 4.17 5.70
CA ALA A 79 10.92 5.33 6.58
C ALA A 79 11.45 4.96 7.98
#